data_AF-A0A936SQW6-F1
#
_entry.id   AF-A0A936SQW6-F1
#
_cell.length_a   1.000
_cell.length_b   1.000
_cell.length_c   1.000
_cell.angle_alpha   90.00
_cell.angle_beta   90.00
_cell.angle_gamma   90.00
#
_symmetry.space_group_name_H-M   'P 1'
#
loop_
_entity.id
_entity.type
_entity.pdbx_description
1 polymer ?
#
loop_
_entity_poly.entity_id
_entity_poly.type
_entity_poly.pdbx_seq_one_letter_code
_entity_poly.pdbx_strand_id
1 'polypeptide(L)'
;MDIVAPHEQVDFAQNKQLLNRYRFVEYELLRILAGWLPATGQMELKLAIGRLLWEDAQHVQHLYQRLREIQTPAFRDPHDSALKQLMAEALHAPNERDLLAGLCRVIKPALVAAYRWHIAQTFANPDAPTLYALKHILIDETEHAGWAAEALADHPAGAWERYIAELLAAAGGISGREPRQATPAAPAGRTQFTAPLAAARDSRFTPVDRNAGTLPPAGDPAAERLHEFESYSQEMLAAETVALIMFRSPGMPWEFTYNSARHCYDETRHCRLGIEWLARHGHDYTQVPQNTRIYAWRSQYDPATQYCLLTMGNELHAFPYRRQRLAAYRSTGDRLSAEFISYDMADERQHVAYGRKWLPQLMAQHGITTPVDQFVDQTVQLWEAEYRSGALPLHQAA
;
A
#
# COMPACT_ATOMS: atom_id res chain seq x y z
N MET A 1 40.81 9.89 -3.48
CA MET A 1 39.86 9.84 -2.36
C MET A 1 39.23 11.23 -2.32
N ASP A 2 38.02 11.37 -2.84
CA ASP A 2 37.36 12.67 -2.87
C ASP A 2 36.92 13.03 -1.45
N ILE A 3 37.59 14.01 -0.86
CA ILE A 3 37.27 14.52 0.45
C ILE A 3 36.09 15.47 0.27
N VAL A 4 34.87 14.98 0.51
CA VAL A 4 33.69 15.85 0.60
C VAL A 4 33.87 16.73 1.83
N ALA A 5 33.94 18.05 1.61
CA ALA A 5 33.98 19.06 2.68
C ALA A 5 32.58 19.67 2.85
N PRO A 6 31.73 19.12 3.75
CA PRO A 6 30.39 19.67 3.98
C PRO A 6 30.47 21.11 4.53
N HIS A 7 29.54 21.96 4.09
CA HIS A 7 29.51 23.39 4.44
C HIS A 7 28.89 23.65 5.82
N GLU A 8 27.79 22.96 6.15
CA GLU A 8 27.08 23.13 7.41
C GLU A 8 27.43 22.06 8.46
N GLN A 9 27.88 20.89 8.01
CA GLN A 9 28.30 19.76 8.85
C GLN A 9 27.17 19.22 9.75
N VAL A 10 26.38 18.27 9.23
CA VAL A 10 25.35 17.61 10.05
C VAL A 10 26.01 16.77 11.13
N ASP A 11 25.83 17.19 12.39
CA ASP A 11 26.32 16.46 13.55
C ASP A 11 25.46 15.23 13.88
N PHE A 12 25.93 14.41 14.82
CA PHE A 12 25.23 13.18 15.21
C PHE A 12 23.82 13.42 15.79
N ALA A 13 23.64 14.48 16.57
CA ALA A 13 22.36 14.79 17.20
C ALA A 13 21.34 15.28 16.17
N GLN A 14 21.78 16.14 15.25
CA GLN A 14 21.00 16.64 14.13
C GLN A 14 20.65 15.53 13.15
N ASN A 15 21.60 14.65 12.80
CA ASN A 15 21.35 13.49 11.95
C ASN A 15 20.21 12.63 12.49
N LYS A 16 20.27 12.28 13.78
CA LYS A 16 19.22 11.49 14.44
C LYS A 16 17.85 12.18 14.36
N GLN A 17 17.80 13.50 14.59
CA GLN A 17 16.55 14.25 14.47
C GLN A 17 16.01 14.23 13.04
N LEU A 18 16.85 14.47 12.04
CA LEU A 18 16.49 14.45 10.63
C LEU A 18 15.97 13.08 10.19
N LEU A 19 16.71 12.00 10.47
CA LEU A 19 16.30 10.63 10.16
C LEU A 19 14.97 10.28 10.82
N ASN A 20 14.73 10.72 12.05
CA ASN A 20 13.45 10.48 12.71
C ASN A 20 12.29 11.25 12.06
N ARG A 21 12.52 12.48 11.57
CA ARG A 21 11.54 13.25 10.80
C ARG A 21 11.24 12.58 9.46
N TYR A 22 12.26 12.19 8.71
CA TYR A 22 12.10 11.51 7.42
C TYR A 22 11.32 10.21 7.57
N ARG A 23 11.72 9.38 8.54
CA ARG A 23 11.05 8.11 8.80
C ARG A 23 9.59 8.32 9.17
N PHE A 24 9.29 9.36 9.96
CA PHE A 24 7.90 9.70 10.29
C PHE A 24 7.09 10.08 9.05
N VAL A 25 7.62 10.95 8.18
CA VAL A 25 6.92 11.35 6.95
C VAL A 25 6.70 10.15 6.02
N GLU A 26 7.74 9.36 5.73
CA GLU A 26 7.66 8.16 4.89
C GLU A 26 6.65 7.13 5.44
N TYR A 27 6.64 6.92 6.76
CA TYR A 27 5.66 6.03 7.41
C TYR A 27 4.22 6.54 7.27
N GLU A 28 4.02 7.86 7.44
CA GLU A 28 2.69 8.46 7.29
C GLU A 28 2.23 8.49 5.83
N LEU A 29 3.13 8.65 4.85
CA LEU A 29 2.81 8.51 3.42
C LEU A 29 2.28 7.11 3.13
N LEU A 30 3.00 6.07 3.55
CA LEU A 30 2.56 4.68 3.48
C LEU A 30 1.17 4.50 4.11
N ARG A 31 0.94 5.06 5.31
CA ARG A 31 -0.33 4.89 6.03
C ARG A 31 -1.48 5.58 5.31
N ILE A 32 -1.26 6.79 4.81
CA ILE A 32 -2.25 7.55 4.04
C ILE A 32 -2.62 6.79 2.76
N LEU A 33 -1.62 6.32 2.01
CA LEU A 33 -1.82 5.53 0.79
C LEU A 33 -2.59 4.23 1.08
N ALA A 34 -2.29 3.55 2.18
CA ALA A 34 -3.04 2.36 2.60
C ALA A 34 -4.52 2.65 2.85
N GLY A 35 -4.82 3.76 3.54
CA GLY A 35 -6.19 4.19 3.76
C GLY A 35 -6.92 4.53 2.46
N TRP A 36 -6.24 5.23 1.54
CA TRP A 36 -6.84 5.73 0.29
C TRP A 36 -6.89 4.72 -0.85
N LEU A 37 -6.16 3.60 -0.79
CA LEU A 37 -6.19 2.59 -1.87
C LEU A 37 -7.63 2.11 -2.19
N PRO A 38 -8.47 1.76 -1.20
CA PRO A 38 -9.86 1.39 -1.48
C PRO A 38 -10.75 2.58 -1.88
N ALA A 39 -10.42 3.80 -1.45
CA ALA A 39 -11.19 5.02 -1.75
C ALA A 39 -10.93 5.57 -3.16
N THR A 40 -9.77 5.27 -3.74
CA THR A 40 -9.40 5.69 -5.10
C THR A 40 -10.29 4.99 -6.12
N GLY A 41 -10.82 5.66 -7.14
CA GLY A 41 -11.64 4.99 -8.16
C GLY A 41 -10.81 4.41 -9.30
N GLN A 42 -9.98 5.26 -9.92
CA GLN A 42 -9.24 4.95 -11.15
C GLN A 42 -8.26 3.78 -10.98
N MET A 43 -8.31 2.81 -11.89
CA MET A 43 -7.51 1.57 -11.77
C MET A 43 -6.00 1.84 -11.83
N GLU A 44 -5.56 2.71 -12.73
CA GLU A 44 -4.14 3.05 -12.88
C GLU A 44 -3.59 3.73 -11.62
N LEU A 45 -4.40 4.56 -10.96
CA LEU A 45 -4.02 5.20 -9.70
C LEU A 45 -3.97 4.19 -8.55
N LYS A 46 -4.88 3.22 -8.48
CA LYS A 46 -4.79 2.12 -7.49
C LYS A 46 -3.51 1.30 -7.68
N LEU A 47 -3.19 0.94 -8.92
CA LEU A 47 -1.96 0.23 -9.26
C LEU A 47 -0.71 1.02 -8.84
N ALA A 48 -0.72 2.33 -9.05
CA ALA A 48 0.36 3.20 -8.60
C ALA A 48 0.44 3.28 -7.07
N ILE A 49 -0.69 3.47 -6.37
CA ILE A 49 -0.75 3.54 -4.90
C ILE A 49 -0.16 2.28 -4.27
N GLY A 50 -0.52 1.09 -4.76
CA GLY A 50 0.04 -0.17 -4.24
C GLY A 50 1.57 -0.24 -4.37
N ARG A 51 2.13 0.27 -5.46
CA ARG A 51 3.59 0.38 -5.67
C ARG A 51 4.22 1.41 -4.74
N LEU A 52 3.73 2.65 -4.76
CA LEU A 52 4.23 3.77 -3.95
C LEU A 52 4.25 3.41 -2.46
N LEU A 53 3.18 2.77 -1.97
CA LEU A 53 3.05 2.34 -0.59
C LEU A 53 4.16 1.35 -0.18
N TRP A 54 4.49 0.39 -1.05
CA TRP A 54 5.56 -0.58 -0.77
C TRP A 54 6.96 0.03 -0.89
N GLU A 55 7.18 0.93 -1.85
CA GLU A 55 8.44 1.69 -1.98
C GLU A 55 8.65 2.57 -0.74
N ASP A 56 7.62 3.27 -0.25
CA ASP A 56 7.67 4.01 1.02
C ASP A 56 7.98 3.07 2.21
N ALA A 57 7.50 1.83 2.19
CA ALA A 57 7.87 0.83 3.18
C ALA A 57 9.37 0.46 3.12
N GLN A 58 9.96 0.38 1.92
CA GLN A 58 11.41 0.19 1.75
C GLN A 58 12.18 1.40 2.31
N HIS A 59 11.69 2.62 2.09
CA HIS A 59 12.32 3.82 2.62
C HIS A 59 12.33 3.81 4.15
N VAL A 60 11.18 3.54 4.76
CA VAL A 60 11.07 3.41 6.22
C VAL A 60 11.98 2.30 6.71
N GLN A 61 12.11 1.18 6.00
CA GLN A 61 12.99 0.07 6.38
C GLN A 61 14.47 0.49 6.41
N HIS A 62 14.96 1.21 5.40
CA HIS A 62 16.31 1.76 5.37
C HIS A 62 16.55 2.74 6.53
N LEU A 63 15.61 3.66 6.74
CA LEU A 63 15.69 4.65 7.83
C LEU A 63 15.60 3.97 9.21
N TYR A 64 14.75 2.97 9.36
CA TYR A 64 14.56 2.19 10.58
C TYR A 64 15.85 1.46 10.97
N GLN A 65 16.47 0.75 10.01
CA GLN A 65 17.74 0.06 10.25
C GLN A 65 18.79 1.03 10.77
N ARG A 66 18.93 2.21 10.13
CA ARG A 66 19.87 3.23 10.59
C ARG A 66 19.51 3.79 11.97
N LEU A 67 18.24 4.13 12.19
CA LEU A 67 17.76 4.68 13.47
C LEU A 67 17.99 3.72 14.63
N ARG A 68 17.88 2.40 14.44
CA ARG A 68 18.15 1.41 15.50
C ARG A 68 19.60 1.44 16.00
N GLU A 69 20.54 1.87 15.17
CA GLU A 69 21.96 1.95 15.52
C GLU A 69 22.28 3.19 16.35
N ILE A 70 21.47 4.26 16.21
CA ILE A 70 21.76 5.60 16.76
C ILE A 70 20.68 6.13 17.72
N GLN A 71 19.55 5.42 17.87
CA GLN A 71 18.39 5.81 18.66
C GLN A 71 17.64 4.60 19.24
N THR A 72 17.20 4.69 20.50
CA THR A 72 16.36 3.67 21.16
C THR A 72 15.20 4.30 21.92
N PRO A 73 13.91 4.05 21.58
CA PRO A 73 13.45 3.23 20.48
C PRO A 73 13.71 3.87 19.11
N ALA A 74 13.83 3.05 18.07
CA ALA A 74 14.04 3.53 16.70
C ALA A 74 12.80 4.30 16.17
N PHE A 75 11.60 3.87 16.53
CA PHE A 75 10.36 4.60 16.25
C PHE A 75 10.05 5.53 17.42
N ARG A 76 10.04 6.84 17.15
CA ARG A 76 9.62 7.90 18.05
C ARG A 76 8.85 8.97 17.29
N ASP A 77 7.83 9.55 17.89
CA ASP A 77 7.21 10.73 17.28
C ASP A 77 8.23 11.86 17.17
N PRO A 78 8.26 12.61 16.05
CA PRO A 78 9.06 13.81 15.98
C PRO A 78 8.56 14.82 17.00
N HIS A 79 9.48 15.56 17.62
CA HIS A 79 9.17 16.69 18.49
C HIS A 79 8.77 17.93 17.67
N ASP A 80 7.83 17.76 16.74
CA ASP A 80 7.34 18.80 15.85
C ASP A 80 5.84 18.63 15.63
N SER A 81 5.03 19.45 16.30
CA SER A 81 3.58 19.42 16.18
C SER A 81 3.09 19.83 14.79
N ALA A 82 3.79 20.75 14.12
CA ALA A 82 3.40 21.22 12.80
C ALA A 82 3.65 20.14 11.73
N LEU A 83 4.75 19.38 11.83
CA LEU A 83 5.00 18.22 10.96
C LEU A 83 3.94 17.12 11.17
N LYS A 84 3.57 16.86 12.42
CA LYS A 84 2.49 15.90 12.74
C LYS A 84 1.14 16.38 12.20
N GLN A 85 0.86 17.68 12.31
CA GLN A 85 -0.36 18.28 11.76
C GLN A 85 -0.41 18.20 10.23
N LEU A 86 0.71 18.45 9.53
CA LEU A 86 0.81 18.27 8.09
C LEU A 86 0.38 16.86 7.67
N MET A 87 0.96 15.83 8.29
CA MET A 87 0.64 14.43 7.91
C MET A 87 -0.78 14.03 8.31
N ALA A 88 -1.28 14.53 9.45
CA ALA A 88 -2.67 14.31 9.84
C ALA A 88 -3.66 14.95 8.85
N GLU A 89 -3.40 16.18 8.39
CA GLU A 89 -4.26 16.85 7.42
C GLU A 89 -4.11 16.31 5.99
N ALA A 90 -2.93 15.82 5.58
CA ALA A 90 -2.71 15.23 4.26
C ALA A 90 -3.66 14.05 3.95
N LEU A 91 -4.17 13.37 4.98
CA LEU A 91 -5.17 12.31 4.85
C LEU A 91 -6.53 12.83 4.34
N HIS A 92 -6.86 14.11 4.54
CA HIS A 92 -8.19 14.70 4.37
C HIS A 92 -8.42 15.38 3.02
N ALA A 93 -7.80 14.83 1.98
CA ALA A 93 -7.92 15.34 0.63
C ALA A 93 -9.38 15.27 0.09
N PRO A 94 -9.78 16.21 -0.78
CA PRO A 94 -11.12 16.20 -1.39
C PRO A 94 -11.41 14.97 -2.27
N ASN A 95 -10.40 14.45 -2.97
CA ASN A 95 -10.48 13.30 -3.88
C ASN A 95 -9.10 12.69 -4.11
N GLU A 96 -9.01 11.57 -4.83
CA GLU A 96 -7.74 10.85 -5.04
C GLU A 96 -6.68 11.65 -5.81
N ARG A 97 -7.07 12.55 -6.73
CA ARG A 97 -6.13 13.34 -7.53
C ARG A 97 -5.54 14.47 -6.72
N ASP A 98 -6.36 15.13 -5.90
CA ASP A 98 -5.89 16.13 -4.94
C ASP A 98 -5.00 15.49 -3.87
N LEU A 99 -5.33 14.27 -3.40
CA LEU A 99 -4.46 13.51 -2.51
C LEU A 99 -3.07 13.33 -3.14
N LEU A 100 -3.01 12.71 -4.32
CA LEU A 100 -1.75 12.42 -4.98
C LEU A 100 -0.99 13.69 -5.37
N ALA A 101 -1.67 14.78 -5.71
CA ALA A 101 -1.03 16.08 -5.91
C ALA A 101 -0.34 16.58 -4.63
N GLY A 102 -1.05 16.57 -3.48
CA GLY A 102 -0.45 16.95 -2.20
C GLY A 102 0.75 16.07 -1.81
N LEU A 103 0.62 14.76 -1.95
CA LEU A 103 1.70 13.84 -1.59
C LEU A 103 2.88 13.93 -2.58
N CYS A 104 2.64 13.85 -3.88
CA CYS A 104 3.68 13.64 -4.88
C CYS A 104 4.18 14.91 -5.58
N ARG A 105 3.46 16.05 -5.50
CA ARG A 105 3.94 17.35 -6.01
C ARG A 105 4.46 18.27 -4.91
N VAL A 106 4.14 18.00 -3.64
CA VAL A 106 4.56 18.84 -2.51
C VAL A 106 5.46 18.07 -1.54
N ILE A 107 4.95 17.01 -0.90
CA ILE A 107 5.67 16.33 0.19
C ILE A 107 6.88 15.55 -0.34
N LYS A 108 6.71 14.70 -1.36
CA LYS A 108 7.79 13.89 -1.95
C LYS A 108 8.90 14.74 -2.60
N PRO A 109 8.60 15.80 -3.39
CA PRO A 109 9.65 16.71 -3.86
C PRO A 109 10.41 17.41 -2.72
N ALA A 110 9.74 17.72 -1.61
CA ALA A 110 10.41 18.26 -0.43
C ALA A 110 11.27 17.22 0.31
N LEU A 111 10.87 15.94 0.31
CA LEU A 111 11.71 14.82 0.76
C LEU A 111 12.97 14.70 -0.10
N VAL A 112 12.82 14.68 -1.43
CA VAL A 112 13.93 14.67 -2.40
C VAL A 112 14.91 15.81 -2.12
N ALA A 113 14.41 17.04 -1.93
CA ALA A 113 15.24 18.20 -1.61
C ALA A 113 15.97 18.03 -0.27
N ALA A 114 15.26 17.56 0.78
CA ALA A 114 15.84 17.33 2.09
C ALA A 114 16.91 16.23 2.08
N TYR A 115 16.70 15.14 1.34
CA TYR A 115 17.66 14.06 1.18
C TYR A 115 18.91 14.50 0.42
N ARG A 116 18.76 15.23 -0.68
CA ARG A 116 19.89 15.79 -1.43
C ARG A 116 20.71 16.74 -0.58
N TRP A 117 20.06 17.63 0.16
CA TRP A 117 20.75 18.53 1.08
C TRP A 117 21.48 17.73 2.16
N HIS A 118 20.82 16.77 2.81
CA HIS A 118 21.44 15.99 3.88
C HIS A 118 22.66 15.22 3.37
N ILE A 119 22.56 14.53 2.23
CA ILE A 119 23.69 13.85 1.58
C ILE A 119 24.88 14.81 1.36
N ALA A 120 24.62 16.05 0.95
CA ALA A 120 25.67 17.04 0.71
C ALA A 120 26.31 17.59 2.01
N GLN A 121 25.60 17.51 3.14
CA GLN A 121 26.08 18.01 4.44
C GLN A 121 26.59 16.92 5.39
N THR A 122 26.38 15.64 5.08
CA THR A 122 26.87 14.51 5.89
C THR A 122 28.37 14.29 5.67
N PHE A 123 29.10 14.08 6.77
CA PHE A 123 30.48 13.61 6.69
C PHE A 123 30.55 12.16 6.18
N ALA A 124 31.07 11.98 4.97
CA ALA A 124 30.96 10.70 4.28
C ALA A 124 31.64 9.51 4.98
N ASN A 125 32.73 9.73 5.74
CA ASN A 125 33.44 8.63 6.41
C ASN A 125 32.76 8.15 7.71
N PRO A 126 32.45 9.01 8.70
CA PRO A 126 31.83 8.56 9.95
C PRO A 126 30.36 8.14 9.81
N ASP A 127 29.66 8.61 8.77
CA ASP A 127 28.22 8.35 8.58
C ASP A 127 27.86 7.84 7.17
N ALA A 128 28.74 7.01 6.60
CA ALA A 128 28.48 6.28 5.37
C ALA A 128 27.16 5.49 5.37
N PRO A 129 26.69 4.88 6.48
CA PRO A 129 25.41 4.18 6.51
C PRO A 129 24.19 5.08 6.23
N THR A 130 24.18 6.32 6.76
CA THR A 130 23.13 7.31 6.41
C THR A 130 23.16 7.64 4.93
N LEU A 131 24.35 7.88 4.37
CA LEU A 131 24.49 8.14 2.93
C LEU A 131 23.99 6.97 2.07
N TYR A 132 24.24 5.73 2.49
CA TYR A 132 23.75 4.54 1.80
C TYR A 132 22.22 4.52 1.78
N ALA A 133 21.58 4.69 2.94
CA ALA A 133 20.12 4.72 3.04
C ALA A 133 19.51 5.81 2.13
N LEU A 134 19.99 7.05 2.26
CA LEU A 134 19.42 8.18 1.53
C LEU A 134 19.60 8.07 0.01
N LYS A 135 20.73 7.52 -0.47
CA LYS A 135 20.96 7.33 -1.90
C LYS A 135 19.97 6.36 -2.56
N HIS A 136 19.60 5.29 -1.86
CA HIS A 136 18.67 4.30 -2.39
C HIS A 136 17.24 4.85 -2.37
N ILE A 137 16.84 5.48 -1.26
CA ILE A 137 15.54 6.16 -1.15
C ILE A 137 15.37 7.22 -2.24
N LEU A 138 16.43 7.96 -2.55
CA LEU A 138 16.36 9.05 -3.54
C LEU A 138 16.06 8.56 -4.97
N ILE A 139 16.36 7.29 -5.30
CA ILE A 139 16.03 6.71 -6.61
C ILE A 139 14.51 6.69 -6.76
N ASP A 140 13.85 5.98 -5.86
CA ASP A 140 12.41 5.77 -5.84
C ASP A 140 11.65 7.10 -5.67
N GLU A 141 12.06 7.96 -4.72
CA GLU A 141 11.42 9.26 -4.51
C GLU A 141 11.51 10.20 -5.72
N THR A 142 12.60 10.13 -6.50
CA THR A 142 12.71 10.90 -7.75
C THR A 142 11.76 10.33 -8.82
N GLU A 143 11.63 9.00 -8.90
CA GLU A 143 10.68 8.33 -9.80
C GLU A 143 9.22 8.62 -9.41
N HIS A 144 8.90 8.67 -8.11
CA HIS A 144 7.58 9.04 -7.61
C HIS A 144 7.17 10.44 -8.08
N ALA A 145 8.07 11.43 -7.92
CA ALA A 145 7.84 12.81 -8.35
C ALA A 145 7.70 12.92 -9.88
N GLY A 146 8.53 12.18 -10.63
CA GLY A 146 8.47 12.13 -12.10
C GLY A 146 7.15 11.52 -12.60
N TRP A 147 6.76 10.37 -12.05
CA TRP A 147 5.49 9.71 -12.36
C TRP A 147 4.29 10.64 -12.11
N ALA A 148 4.28 11.36 -10.99
CA ALA A 148 3.17 12.27 -10.66
C ALA A 148 3.07 13.47 -11.62
N ALA A 149 4.16 13.90 -12.24
CA ALA A 149 4.11 14.93 -13.27
C ALA A 149 3.31 14.46 -14.49
N GLU A 150 3.48 13.20 -14.89
CA GLU A 150 2.75 12.58 -16.01
C GLU A 150 1.32 12.21 -15.63
N ALA A 151 1.14 11.45 -14.54
CA ALA A 151 -0.15 10.90 -14.11
C ALA A 151 -1.19 11.97 -13.74
N LEU A 152 -0.72 13.17 -13.37
CA LEU A 152 -1.58 14.28 -12.98
C LEU A 152 -1.47 15.46 -13.97
N ALA A 153 -0.91 15.29 -15.16
CA ALA A 153 -0.64 16.39 -16.09
C ALA A 153 -1.87 17.28 -16.40
N ASP A 154 -3.06 16.68 -16.42
CA ASP A 154 -4.36 17.33 -16.61
C ASP A 154 -5.04 17.77 -15.29
N HIS A 155 -4.43 17.51 -14.13
CA HIS A 155 -4.86 18.01 -12.81
C HIS A 155 -4.21 19.37 -12.49
N PRO A 156 -4.95 20.48 -12.52
CA PRO A 156 -4.39 21.79 -12.20
C PRO A 156 -4.04 21.92 -10.71
N ALA A 157 -2.99 22.68 -10.40
CA ALA A 157 -2.63 23.00 -9.02
C ALA A 157 -3.77 23.78 -8.33
N GLY A 158 -4.31 23.20 -7.27
CA GLY A 158 -5.52 23.67 -6.61
C GLY A 158 -5.29 24.33 -5.24
N ALA A 159 -6.40 24.63 -4.55
CA ALA A 159 -6.36 25.11 -3.17
C ALA A 159 -5.80 24.06 -2.20
N TRP A 160 -6.02 22.77 -2.49
CA TRP A 160 -5.50 21.67 -1.68
C TRP A 160 -3.96 21.59 -1.74
N GLU A 161 -3.38 21.61 -2.94
CA GLU A 161 -1.92 21.58 -3.12
C GLU A 161 -1.24 22.75 -2.39
N ARG A 162 -1.81 23.97 -2.51
CA ARG A 162 -1.34 25.14 -1.75
C ARG A 162 -1.44 24.95 -0.24
N TYR A 163 -2.55 24.41 0.24
CA TYR A 163 -2.75 24.14 1.67
C TYR A 163 -1.69 23.18 2.23
N ILE A 164 -1.38 22.10 1.50
CA ILE A 164 -0.31 21.17 1.89
C ILE A 164 1.05 21.85 1.88
N ALA A 165 1.33 22.72 0.89
CA ALA A 165 2.58 23.48 0.83
C ALA A 165 2.72 24.49 2.00
N GLU A 166 1.63 25.16 2.38
CA GLU A 166 1.60 26.08 3.51
C GLU A 166 1.76 25.35 4.86
N LEU A 167 1.13 24.17 5.03
CA LEU A 167 1.35 23.32 6.21
C LEU A 167 2.81 22.84 6.29
N LEU A 168 3.41 22.47 5.15
CA LEU A 168 4.82 22.12 5.07
C LEU A 168 5.72 23.30 5.44
N ALA A 169 5.40 24.52 5.00
CA ALA A 169 6.12 25.73 5.39
C ALA A 169 5.95 26.06 6.88
N ALA A 170 4.79 25.80 7.47
CA ALA A 170 4.56 25.93 8.91
C ALA A 170 5.40 24.93 9.73
N ALA A 171 5.66 23.74 9.18
CA ALA A 171 6.58 22.75 9.76
C ALA A 171 8.07 23.11 9.60
N GLY A 172 8.38 24.19 8.89
CA GLY A 172 9.75 24.55 8.50
C GLY A 172 10.34 23.51 7.55
N GLY A 173 9.55 23.01 6.60
CA GLY A 173 9.96 21.97 5.67
C GLY A 173 10.07 20.57 6.28
N ILE A 174 10.41 19.59 5.44
CA ILE A 174 10.66 18.21 5.88
C ILE A 174 11.83 18.17 6.87
N SER A 175 12.87 18.96 6.62
CA SER A 175 14.05 19.03 7.48
C SER A 175 13.81 19.79 8.79
N GLY A 176 12.83 20.68 8.84
CA GLY A 176 12.56 21.54 10.00
C GLY A 176 13.49 22.75 10.10
N ARG A 177 14.31 23.00 9.07
CA ARG A 177 15.40 23.99 9.07
C ARG A 177 14.96 25.34 8.51
N GLU A 178 13.93 25.35 7.67
CA GLU A 178 13.42 26.54 7.03
C GLU A 178 12.67 27.45 8.04
N PRO A 179 12.66 28.79 7.84
CA PRO A 179 11.84 29.68 8.64
C PRO A 179 10.37 29.26 8.64
N ARG A 180 9.80 29.08 9.83
CA ARG A 180 8.42 28.62 9.98
C ARG A 180 7.43 29.71 9.65
N GLN A 181 6.40 29.35 8.90
CA GLN A 181 5.27 30.21 8.60
C GLN A 181 4.10 29.96 9.58
N ALA A 182 3.08 30.81 9.52
CA ALA A 182 1.86 30.59 10.28
C ALA A 182 1.10 29.38 9.74
N THR A 183 0.47 28.61 10.62
CA THR A 183 -0.38 27.48 10.23
C THR A 183 -1.59 27.99 9.43
N PRO A 184 -1.82 27.49 8.20
CA PRO A 184 -2.96 27.90 7.39
C PRO A 184 -4.29 27.33 7.92
N ALA A 185 -5.40 27.99 7.57
CA ALA A 185 -6.74 27.43 7.76
C ALA A 185 -7.05 26.39 6.66
N ALA A 186 -7.83 25.36 7.00
CA ALA A 186 -8.22 24.34 6.02
C ALA A 186 -9.09 24.96 4.90
N PRO A 187 -8.86 24.59 3.63
CA PRO A 187 -9.65 25.08 2.52
C PRO A 187 -11.06 24.50 2.54
N ALA A 188 -12.03 25.19 1.94
CA ALA A 188 -13.43 24.75 1.91
C ALA A 188 -13.66 23.35 1.30
N GLY A 189 -12.76 22.88 0.42
CA GLY A 189 -12.84 21.55 -0.20
C GLY A 189 -12.32 20.40 0.68
N ARG A 190 -11.66 20.67 1.81
CA ARG A 190 -11.09 19.66 2.71
C ARG A 190 -12.18 18.70 3.19
N THR A 191 -12.01 17.41 2.95
CA THR A 191 -13.01 16.38 3.27
C THR A 191 -12.48 15.46 4.34
N GLN A 192 -13.20 15.34 5.46
CA GLN A 192 -12.78 14.41 6.52
C GLN A 192 -12.75 12.99 5.98
N PHE A 193 -11.60 12.35 6.12
CA PHE A 193 -11.38 11.02 5.60
C PHE A 193 -11.98 9.98 6.54
N THR A 194 -12.64 8.99 5.94
CA THR A 194 -13.12 7.78 6.61
C THR A 194 -12.78 6.60 5.72
N ALA A 195 -12.08 5.60 6.27
CA ALA A 195 -11.72 4.41 5.50
C ALA A 195 -12.99 3.71 5.00
N PRO A 196 -13.15 3.51 3.68
CA PRO A 196 -14.43 3.12 3.13
C PRO A 196 -14.70 1.62 3.34
N LEU A 197 -15.96 1.28 3.64
CA LEU A 197 -16.46 -0.10 3.69
C LEU A 197 -16.90 -0.61 2.32
N ALA A 198 -16.82 0.20 1.27
CA ALA A 198 -17.02 -0.20 -0.11
C ALA A 198 -15.89 0.39 -0.94
N ALA A 199 -15.21 -0.43 -1.73
CA ALA A 199 -14.14 0.04 -2.58
C ALA A 199 -14.71 0.83 -3.75
N ALA A 200 -14.19 2.03 -3.99
CA ALA A 200 -14.47 2.75 -5.21
C ALA A 200 -13.90 1.98 -6.40
N ARG A 201 -14.57 2.09 -7.55
CA ARG A 201 -14.13 1.47 -8.80
C ARG A 201 -14.26 2.44 -9.94
N ASP A 202 -13.34 2.29 -10.88
CA ASP A 202 -13.25 3.10 -12.08
C ASP A 202 -14.53 2.98 -12.92
N SER A 203 -15.06 4.14 -13.34
CA SER A 203 -16.32 4.25 -14.08
C SER A 203 -16.34 3.51 -15.43
N ARG A 204 -15.18 3.11 -15.95
CA ARG A 204 -15.08 2.29 -17.17
C ARG A 204 -15.54 0.85 -16.96
N PHE A 205 -15.50 0.34 -15.72
CA PHE A 205 -15.84 -1.05 -15.41
C PHE A 205 -17.31 -1.21 -15.03
N THR A 206 -17.85 -2.40 -15.29
CA THR A 206 -19.19 -2.79 -14.82
C THR A 206 -19.09 -3.51 -13.47
N PRO A 207 -19.68 -3.00 -12.38
CA PRO A 207 -19.69 -3.68 -11.09
C PRO A 207 -20.61 -4.92 -11.12
N VAL A 208 -20.20 -5.99 -10.43
CA VAL A 208 -21.00 -7.23 -10.28
C VAL A 208 -21.01 -7.68 -8.83
N ASP A 209 -22.21 -7.75 -8.25
CA ASP A 209 -22.42 -8.09 -6.83
C ASP A 209 -23.03 -9.49 -6.61
N ARG A 210 -22.93 -10.39 -7.59
CA ARG A 210 -23.49 -11.75 -7.55
C ARG A 210 -22.42 -12.81 -7.85
N ASN A 211 -22.65 -14.05 -7.39
CA ASN A 211 -21.83 -15.23 -7.70
C ASN A 211 -20.33 -15.08 -7.37
N ALA A 212 -19.99 -14.16 -6.47
CA ALA A 212 -18.64 -13.96 -5.98
C ALA A 212 -18.11 -15.27 -5.37
N GLY A 213 -16.89 -15.68 -5.68
CA GLY A 213 -16.30 -16.91 -5.13
C GLY A 213 -16.85 -18.23 -5.69
N THR A 214 -17.85 -18.20 -6.58
CA THR A 214 -18.27 -19.39 -7.32
C THR A 214 -17.29 -19.66 -8.47
N LEU A 215 -16.85 -20.91 -8.59
CA LEU A 215 -16.04 -21.31 -9.75
C LEU A 215 -16.93 -21.38 -10.99
N PRO A 216 -16.46 -20.88 -12.15
CA PRO A 216 -17.17 -21.08 -13.39
C PRO A 216 -17.28 -22.58 -13.70
N PRO A 217 -18.31 -23.01 -14.46
CA PRO A 217 -18.35 -24.36 -14.97
C PRO A 217 -17.09 -24.65 -15.81
N ALA A 218 -16.61 -25.89 -15.76
CA ALA A 218 -15.47 -26.33 -16.56
C ALA A 218 -15.72 -26.03 -18.05
N GLY A 219 -14.75 -25.38 -18.69
CA GLY A 219 -14.85 -24.89 -20.05
C GLY A 219 -13.82 -25.56 -20.96
N ASP A 220 -13.71 -25.10 -22.20
CA ASP A 220 -12.52 -25.42 -22.97
C ASP A 220 -11.27 -24.73 -22.38
N PRO A 221 -10.05 -25.25 -22.63
CA PRO A 221 -8.84 -24.70 -22.01
C PRO A 221 -8.58 -23.21 -22.28
N ALA A 222 -9.06 -22.67 -23.41
CA ALA A 222 -8.88 -21.27 -23.76
C ALA A 222 -9.85 -20.38 -22.98
N ALA A 223 -11.12 -20.78 -22.86
CA ALA A 223 -12.11 -20.11 -22.03
C ALA A 223 -11.70 -20.12 -20.54
N GLU A 224 -11.19 -21.23 -20.04
CA GLU A 224 -10.68 -21.31 -18.66
C GLU A 224 -9.48 -20.40 -18.42
N ARG A 225 -8.58 -20.29 -19.41
CA ARG A 225 -7.43 -19.39 -19.33
C ARG A 225 -7.86 -17.93 -19.34
N LEU A 226 -8.77 -17.55 -20.24
CA LEU A 226 -9.32 -16.19 -20.27
C LEU A 226 -9.96 -15.84 -18.92
N HIS A 227 -10.83 -16.71 -18.41
CA HIS A 227 -11.49 -16.49 -17.12
C HIS A 227 -10.49 -16.35 -15.96
N GLU A 228 -9.42 -17.14 -15.95
CA GLU A 228 -8.39 -17.02 -14.93
C GLU A 228 -7.74 -15.63 -14.92
N PHE A 229 -7.39 -15.08 -16.09
CA PHE A 229 -6.79 -13.73 -16.16
C PHE A 229 -7.80 -12.59 -15.98
N GLU A 230 -9.08 -12.81 -16.29
CA GLU A 230 -10.17 -11.95 -15.84
C GLU A 230 -10.27 -11.94 -14.30
N SER A 231 -10.12 -13.10 -13.65
CA SER A 231 -10.08 -13.20 -12.17
C SER A 231 -8.85 -12.51 -11.59
N TYR A 232 -7.65 -12.73 -12.15
CA TYR A 232 -6.44 -12.01 -11.73
C TYR A 232 -6.66 -10.50 -11.80
N SER A 233 -7.26 -9.98 -12.87
CA SER A 233 -7.51 -8.53 -13.00
C SER A 233 -8.41 -7.94 -11.90
N GLN A 234 -9.13 -8.77 -11.15
CA GLN A 234 -9.99 -8.37 -10.03
C GLN A 234 -9.27 -8.44 -8.67
N GLU A 235 -8.04 -8.97 -8.58
CA GLU A 235 -7.30 -9.13 -7.31
C GLU A 235 -6.93 -7.81 -6.62
N MET A 236 -7.24 -6.67 -7.24
CA MET A 236 -7.23 -5.37 -6.56
C MET A 236 -8.06 -5.38 -5.26
N LEU A 237 -9.13 -6.18 -5.19
CA LEU A 237 -9.90 -6.37 -3.96
C LEU A 237 -9.10 -6.96 -2.79
N ALA A 238 -8.08 -7.77 -3.09
CA ALA A 238 -7.18 -8.36 -2.10
C ALA A 238 -6.17 -7.31 -1.63
N ALA A 239 -5.58 -6.54 -2.56
CA ALA A 239 -4.71 -5.42 -2.24
C ALA A 239 -5.42 -4.40 -1.33
N GLU A 240 -6.66 -4.05 -1.65
CA GLU A 240 -7.51 -3.13 -0.87
C GLU A 240 -7.80 -3.68 0.53
N THR A 241 -8.04 -4.99 0.65
CA THR A 241 -8.21 -5.66 1.94
C THR A 241 -6.96 -5.49 2.81
N VAL A 242 -5.78 -5.83 2.27
CA VAL A 242 -4.52 -5.73 3.02
C VAL A 242 -4.25 -4.28 3.44
N ALA A 243 -4.48 -3.33 2.54
CA ALA A 243 -4.34 -1.91 2.82
C ALA A 243 -5.26 -1.42 3.95
N LEU A 244 -6.52 -1.88 3.99
CA LEU A 244 -7.45 -1.56 5.07
C LEU A 244 -6.99 -2.14 6.42
N ILE A 245 -6.52 -3.39 6.43
CA ILE A 245 -5.98 -4.03 7.65
C ILE A 245 -4.79 -3.22 8.17
N MET A 246 -3.85 -2.84 7.30
CA MET A 246 -2.71 -1.98 7.69
C MET A 246 -3.18 -0.66 8.30
N PHE A 247 -4.14 0.01 7.65
CA PHE A 247 -4.66 1.29 8.13
C PHE A 247 -5.38 1.18 9.48
N ARG A 248 -6.09 0.08 9.72
CA ARG A 248 -6.87 -0.18 10.95
C ARG A 248 -6.06 -0.78 12.10
N SER A 249 -4.80 -1.13 11.86
CA SER A 249 -3.94 -1.77 12.87
C SER A 249 -2.68 -0.93 13.20
N PRO A 250 -2.81 0.37 13.58
CA PRO A 250 -1.66 1.25 13.82
C PRO A 250 -0.77 0.84 14.99
N GLY A 251 -1.26 -0.02 15.89
CA GLY A 251 -0.51 -0.57 17.02
C GLY A 251 0.35 -1.80 16.72
N MET A 252 0.29 -2.34 15.50
CA MET A 252 1.12 -3.49 15.12
C MET A 252 2.60 -3.11 15.02
N PRO A 253 3.54 -4.05 15.25
CA PRO A 253 4.97 -3.78 15.12
C PRO A 253 5.34 -3.41 13.68
N TRP A 254 6.42 -2.64 13.51
CA TRP A 254 6.89 -2.21 12.17
C TRP A 254 7.03 -3.37 11.18
N GLU A 255 7.52 -4.53 11.63
CA GLU A 255 7.69 -5.70 10.75
C GLU A 255 6.36 -6.22 10.18
N PHE A 256 5.24 -6.07 10.91
CA PHE A 256 3.92 -6.35 10.34
C PHE A 256 3.61 -5.38 9.21
N THR A 257 3.73 -4.08 9.45
CA THR A 257 3.45 -3.05 8.44
C THR A 257 4.32 -3.26 7.20
N TYR A 258 5.60 -3.57 7.37
CA TYR A 258 6.52 -3.85 6.27
C TYR A 258 6.12 -5.10 5.45
N ASN A 259 5.78 -6.20 6.13
CA ASN A 259 5.34 -7.43 5.47
C ASN A 259 3.99 -7.26 4.77
N SER A 260 3.05 -6.55 5.40
CA SER A 260 1.74 -6.27 4.83
C SER A 260 1.82 -5.29 3.66
N ALA A 261 2.75 -4.32 3.68
CA ALA A 261 3.03 -3.46 2.53
C ALA A 261 3.50 -4.29 1.32
N ARG A 262 4.38 -5.26 1.56
CA ARG A 262 4.82 -6.20 0.52
C ARG A 262 3.65 -7.03 -0.02
N HIS A 263 2.86 -7.62 0.86
CA HIS A 263 1.66 -8.38 0.46
C HIS A 263 0.68 -7.51 -0.35
N CYS A 264 0.37 -6.29 0.11
CA CYS A 264 -0.51 -5.36 -0.61
C CYS A 264 0.00 -5.06 -2.04
N TYR A 265 1.31 -4.88 -2.20
CA TYR A 265 1.91 -4.67 -3.51
C TYR A 265 1.90 -5.94 -4.36
N ASP A 266 2.13 -7.12 -3.79
CA ASP A 266 2.03 -8.39 -4.51
C ASP A 266 0.62 -8.58 -5.10
N GLU A 267 -0.45 -8.35 -4.33
CA GLU A 267 -1.84 -8.38 -4.85
C GLU A 267 -2.10 -7.32 -5.93
N THR A 268 -1.49 -6.13 -5.78
CA THR A 268 -1.56 -5.09 -6.81
C THR A 268 -0.87 -5.54 -8.10
N ARG A 269 0.26 -6.23 -7.98
CA ARG A 269 0.96 -6.82 -9.13
C ARG A 269 0.17 -7.96 -9.74
N HIS A 270 -0.49 -8.80 -8.96
CA HIS A 270 -1.32 -9.87 -9.50
C HIS A 270 -2.51 -9.32 -10.31
N CYS A 271 -3.16 -8.27 -9.82
CA CYS A 271 -4.12 -7.49 -10.61
C CYS A 271 -3.54 -7.03 -11.94
N ARG A 272 -2.33 -6.48 -11.90
CA ARG A 272 -1.61 -6.06 -13.10
C ARG A 272 -1.24 -7.22 -14.03
N LEU A 273 -0.90 -8.41 -13.52
CA LEU A 273 -0.64 -9.61 -14.33
C LEU A 273 -1.88 -9.95 -15.17
N GLY A 274 -3.08 -9.92 -14.58
CA GLY A 274 -4.33 -10.11 -15.29
C GLY A 274 -4.54 -9.08 -16.40
N ILE A 275 -4.39 -7.79 -16.06
CA ILE A 275 -4.53 -6.68 -17.02
C ILE A 275 -3.54 -6.80 -18.19
N GLU A 276 -2.26 -7.05 -17.89
CA GLU A 276 -1.22 -7.18 -18.92
C GLU A 276 -1.43 -8.41 -19.79
N TRP A 277 -1.87 -9.53 -19.21
CA TRP A 277 -2.20 -10.72 -19.96
C TRP A 277 -3.36 -10.46 -20.93
N LEU A 278 -4.46 -9.86 -20.45
CA LEU A 278 -5.63 -9.52 -21.27
C LEU A 278 -5.24 -8.61 -22.43
N ALA A 279 -4.49 -7.54 -22.14
CA ALA A 279 -4.02 -6.60 -23.17
C ALA A 279 -3.15 -7.28 -24.24
N ARG A 280 -2.24 -8.18 -23.84
CA ARG A 280 -1.38 -8.94 -24.79
C ARG A 280 -2.16 -9.90 -25.68
N HIS A 281 -3.38 -10.26 -25.29
CA HIS A 281 -4.28 -11.13 -26.06
C HIS A 281 -5.40 -10.35 -26.75
N GLY A 282 -5.31 -9.01 -26.80
CA GLY A 282 -6.27 -8.16 -27.50
C GLY A 282 -7.60 -7.98 -26.77
N HIS A 283 -7.66 -8.33 -25.48
CA HIS A 283 -8.82 -8.08 -24.63
C HIS A 283 -8.70 -6.72 -23.95
N ASP A 284 -9.78 -5.94 -24.00
CA ASP A 284 -9.90 -4.72 -23.22
C ASP A 284 -10.26 -5.08 -21.76
N TYR A 285 -9.29 -4.92 -20.86
CA TYR A 285 -9.46 -5.22 -19.44
C TYR A 285 -10.58 -4.41 -18.78
N THR A 286 -10.94 -3.25 -19.33
CA THR A 286 -12.03 -2.42 -18.78
C THR A 286 -13.41 -3.04 -19.00
N GLN A 287 -13.53 -4.00 -19.92
CA GLN A 287 -14.76 -4.77 -20.15
C GLN A 287 -14.93 -5.93 -19.17
N VAL A 288 -13.91 -6.27 -18.38
CA VAL A 288 -14.00 -7.33 -17.37
C VAL A 288 -14.85 -6.83 -16.20
N PRO A 289 -15.99 -7.47 -15.89
CA PRO A 289 -16.80 -7.04 -14.78
C PRO A 289 -16.05 -7.14 -13.44
N GLN A 290 -16.19 -6.15 -12.58
CA GLN A 290 -15.43 -6.05 -11.32
C GLN A 290 -16.31 -6.39 -10.12
N ASN A 291 -15.88 -7.35 -9.30
CA ASN A 291 -16.61 -7.74 -8.10
C ASN A 291 -16.17 -6.95 -6.85
N THR A 292 -16.85 -5.84 -6.58
CA THR A 292 -16.60 -5.02 -5.38
C THR A 292 -17.25 -5.57 -4.11
N ARG A 293 -18.17 -6.54 -4.24
CA ARG A 293 -18.92 -7.12 -3.11
C ARG A 293 -18.02 -7.85 -2.12
N ILE A 294 -16.97 -8.52 -2.60
CA ILE A 294 -16.03 -9.25 -1.74
C ILE A 294 -15.33 -8.30 -0.76
N TYR A 295 -14.83 -7.16 -1.24
CA TYR A 295 -14.23 -6.15 -0.36
C TYR A 295 -15.27 -5.64 0.64
N ALA A 296 -16.48 -5.30 0.18
CA ALA A 296 -17.50 -4.76 1.07
C ALA A 296 -17.87 -5.72 2.20
N TRP A 297 -18.08 -6.99 1.86
CA TRP A 297 -18.30 -8.07 2.82
C TRP A 297 -17.13 -8.23 3.78
N ARG A 298 -15.90 -8.31 3.28
CA ARG A 298 -14.74 -8.53 4.15
C ARG A 298 -14.49 -7.35 5.08
N SER A 299 -14.64 -6.11 4.59
CA SER A 299 -14.33 -4.88 5.33
C SER A 299 -15.17 -4.65 6.60
N GLN A 300 -16.29 -5.38 6.75
CA GLN A 300 -17.18 -5.29 7.92
C GLN A 300 -16.62 -6.00 9.16
N TYR A 301 -15.69 -6.94 8.98
CA TYR A 301 -15.08 -7.67 10.09
C TYR A 301 -13.89 -6.92 10.70
N ASP A 302 -13.41 -7.38 11.86
CA ASP A 302 -12.16 -6.89 12.46
C ASP A 302 -10.94 -7.29 11.61
N PRO A 303 -9.80 -6.58 11.73
CA PRO A 303 -8.61 -6.86 10.93
C PRO A 303 -8.04 -8.27 11.03
N ALA A 304 -8.18 -8.97 12.17
CA ALA A 304 -7.71 -10.35 12.30
C ALA A 304 -8.58 -11.30 11.46
N THR A 305 -9.90 -11.14 11.54
CA THR A 305 -10.86 -11.91 10.73
C THR A 305 -10.66 -11.62 9.24
N GLN A 306 -10.51 -10.34 8.85
CA GLN A 306 -10.22 -9.96 7.46
C GLN A 306 -8.96 -10.65 6.92
N TYR A 307 -7.87 -10.62 7.70
CA TYR A 307 -6.60 -11.20 7.28
C TYR A 307 -6.65 -12.74 7.22
N CYS A 308 -7.39 -13.37 8.13
CA CYS A 308 -7.59 -14.82 8.13
C CYS A 308 -8.44 -15.28 6.95
N LEU A 309 -9.53 -14.56 6.62
CA LEU A 309 -10.35 -14.82 5.44
C LEU A 309 -9.54 -14.77 4.14
N LEU A 310 -8.63 -13.79 4.03
CA LEU A 310 -7.75 -13.69 2.88
C LEU A 310 -6.69 -14.80 2.88
N THR A 311 -5.84 -14.85 3.91
CA THR A 311 -4.65 -15.72 3.90
C THR A 311 -4.95 -17.20 4.11
N MET A 312 -5.78 -17.54 5.10
CA MET A 312 -6.11 -18.93 5.42
C MET A 312 -7.34 -19.43 4.65
N GLY A 313 -8.25 -18.52 4.30
CA GLY A 313 -9.41 -18.80 3.45
C GLY A 313 -9.03 -18.84 1.96
N ASN A 314 -8.79 -17.69 1.33
CA ASN A 314 -8.55 -17.62 -0.11
C ASN A 314 -7.22 -18.25 -0.55
N GLU A 315 -6.09 -17.73 -0.08
CA GLU A 315 -4.76 -18.01 -0.67
C GLU A 315 -4.33 -19.47 -0.45
N LEU A 316 -4.49 -19.97 0.78
CA LEU A 316 -4.15 -21.35 1.12
C LEU A 316 -4.96 -22.37 0.29
N HIS A 317 -6.23 -22.08 0.00
CA HIS A 317 -7.09 -22.96 -0.76
C HIS A 317 -6.92 -22.82 -2.29
N ALA A 318 -6.21 -21.81 -2.78
CA ALA A 318 -5.93 -21.62 -4.20
C ALA A 318 -4.82 -22.54 -4.74
N PHE A 319 -3.92 -23.05 -3.89
CA PHE A 319 -2.75 -23.84 -4.31
C PHE A 319 -3.04 -25.10 -5.15
N PRO A 320 -4.06 -25.93 -4.85
CA PRO A 320 -4.37 -27.10 -5.68
C PRO A 320 -4.76 -26.69 -7.10
N TYR A 321 -5.61 -25.68 -7.22
CA TYR A 321 -6.05 -25.15 -8.52
C TYR A 321 -4.84 -24.59 -9.31
N ARG A 322 -4.04 -23.72 -8.71
CA ARG A 322 -2.85 -23.13 -9.38
C ARG A 322 -1.85 -24.18 -9.85
N ARG A 323 -1.63 -25.26 -9.08
CA ARG A 323 -0.77 -26.38 -9.51
C ARG A 323 -1.31 -27.09 -10.75
N GLN A 324 -2.62 -27.31 -10.80
CA GLN A 324 -3.27 -27.91 -11.97
C GLN A 324 -3.12 -27.02 -13.21
N ARG A 325 -3.38 -25.70 -13.07
CA ARG A 325 -3.27 -24.72 -14.16
C ARG A 325 -1.85 -24.58 -14.67
N LEU A 326 -0.86 -24.49 -13.78
CA LEU A 326 0.56 -24.45 -14.14
C LEU A 326 0.99 -25.69 -14.94
N ALA A 327 0.52 -26.89 -14.54
CA ALA A 327 0.80 -28.11 -15.29
C ALA A 327 0.20 -28.08 -16.70
N ALA A 328 -1.03 -27.55 -16.85
CA ALA A 328 -1.70 -27.41 -18.13
C ALA A 328 -1.01 -26.38 -19.06
N TYR A 329 -0.52 -25.27 -18.54
CA TYR A 329 0.22 -24.29 -19.35
C TYR A 329 1.58 -24.80 -19.79
N ARG A 330 2.28 -25.54 -18.91
CA ARG A 330 3.54 -26.19 -19.28
C ARG A 330 3.34 -27.27 -20.34
N SER A 331 2.29 -28.07 -20.26
CA SER A 331 2.04 -29.13 -21.26
C SER A 331 1.65 -28.58 -22.64
N THR A 332 1.05 -27.38 -22.69
CA THR A 332 0.65 -26.70 -23.93
C THR A 332 1.69 -25.71 -24.45
N GLY A 333 2.80 -25.52 -23.75
CA GLY A 333 3.87 -24.58 -24.14
C GLY A 333 3.52 -23.10 -23.94
N ASP A 334 2.46 -22.78 -23.19
CA ASP A 334 2.12 -21.41 -22.82
C ASP A 334 3.07 -20.90 -21.73
N ARG A 335 4.19 -20.35 -22.19
CA ARG A 335 5.24 -19.84 -21.31
C ARG A 335 4.80 -18.64 -20.50
N LEU A 336 4.01 -17.73 -21.08
CA LEU A 336 3.62 -16.50 -20.39
C LEU A 336 2.73 -16.80 -19.19
N SER A 337 1.67 -17.58 -19.40
CA SER A 337 0.74 -17.92 -18.33
C SER A 337 1.41 -18.80 -17.26
N ALA A 338 2.34 -19.68 -17.66
CA ALA A 338 3.11 -20.49 -16.72
C ALA A 338 4.04 -19.64 -15.83
N GLU A 339 4.71 -18.62 -16.38
CA GLU A 339 5.54 -17.70 -15.59
C GLU A 339 4.70 -16.87 -14.63
N PHE A 340 3.57 -16.32 -15.09
CA PHE A 340 2.69 -15.50 -14.25
C PHE A 340 2.20 -16.27 -13.02
N ILE A 341 1.66 -17.48 -13.22
CA ILE A 341 1.25 -18.36 -12.11
C ILE A 341 2.44 -18.76 -11.23
N SER A 342 3.64 -18.95 -11.81
CA SER A 342 4.80 -19.38 -11.01
C SER A 342 5.23 -18.30 -10.01
N TYR A 343 5.21 -17.03 -10.39
CA TYR A 343 5.49 -15.91 -9.49
C TYR A 343 4.38 -15.72 -8.46
N ASP A 344 3.13 -15.69 -8.89
CA ASP A 344 1.97 -15.59 -7.99
C ASP A 344 1.97 -16.72 -6.95
N MET A 345 2.19 -17.98 -7.35
CA MET A 345 2.35 -19.08 -6.39
C MET A 345 3.51 -18.90 -5.40
N ALA A 346 4.57 -18.17 -5.78
CA ALA A 346 5.67 -17.90 -4.88
C ALA A 346 5.29 -16.84 -3.83
N ASP A 347 4.62 -15.78 -4.28
CA ASP A 347 4.10 -14.70 -3.43
C ASP A 347 3.05 -15.25 -2.45
N GLU A 348 2.17 -16.12 -2.92
CA GLU A 348 1.07 -16.67 -2.12
C GLU A 348 1.54 -17.62 -1.01
N ARG A 349 2.69 -18.27 -1.18
CA ARG A 349 3.33 -19.01 -0.07
C ARG A 349 3.78 -18.06 1.03
N GLN A 350 4.28 -16.90 0.64
CA GLN A 350 4.71 -15.86 1.56
C GLN A 350 3.50 -15.23 2.26
N HIS A 351 2.39 -14.99 1.56
CA HIS A 351 1.17 -14.44 2.13
C HIS A 351 0.57 -15.36 3.21
N VAL A 352 0.48 -16.67 2.95
CA VAL A 352 0.11 -17.67 3.96
C VAL A 352 1.08 -17.68 5.15
N ALA A 353 2.39 -17.53 4.91
CA ALA A 353 3.38 -17.44 5.99
C ALA A 353 3.19 -16.17 6.84
N TYR A 354 2.85 -15.04 6.21
CA TYR A 354 2.50 -13.81 6.91
C TYR A 354 1.22 -13.96 7.74
N GLY A 355 0.17 -14.58 7.18
CA GLY A 355 -1.06 -14.89 7.92
C GLY A 355 -0.77 -15.68 9.19
N ARG A 356 -0.04 -16.80 9.08
CA ARG A 356 0.37 -17.63 10.24
C ARG A 356 1.19 -16.85 11.27
N LYS A 357 2.06 -15.96 10.82
CA LYS A 357 2.92 -15.16 11.70
C LYS A 357 2.12 -14.09 12.47
N TRP A 358 1.23 -13.38 11.79
CA TRP A 358 0.66 -12.14 12.31
C TRP A 358 -0.73 -12.29 12.92
N LEU A 359 -1.48 -13.35 12.57
CA LEU A 359 -2.81 -13.60 13.15
C LEU A 359 -2.82 -13.59 14.69
N PRO A 360 -1.91 -14.25 15.42
CA PRO A 360 -1.93 -14.22 16.88
C PRO A 360 -1.81 -12.81 17.46
N GLN A 361 -1.00 -11.95 16.84
CA GLN A 361 -0.79 -10.58 17.30
C GLN A 361 -1.95 -9.67 16.91
N LEU A 362 -2.50 -9.81 15.70
CA LEU A 362 -3.72 -9.11 15.29
C LEU A 362 -4.89 -9.47 16.22
N MET A 363 -5.09 -10.76 16.50
CA MET A 363 -6.10 -11.22 17.44
C MET A 363 -5.94 -10.57 18.81
N ALA A 364 -4.72 -10.57 19.36
CA ALA A 364 -4.44 -9.96 20.66
C ALA A 364 -4.72 -8.44 20.67
N GLN A 365 -4.32 -7.72 19.62
CA GLN A 365 -4.57 -6.27 19.51
C GLN A 365 -6.05 -5.92 19.39
N HIS A 366 -6.85 -6.83 18.82
CA HIS A 366 -8.29 -6.67 18.67
C HIS A 366 -9.10 -7.36 19.78
N GLY A 367 -8.45 -7.83 20.85
CA GLY A 367 -9.11 -8.39 22.03
C GLY A 367 -9.73 -9.77 21.82
N ILE A 368 -9.33 -10.49 20.76
CA ILE A 368 -9.79 -11.84 20.46
C ILE A 368 -8.97 -12.83 21.29
N THR A 369 -9.64 -13.58 22.17
CA THR A 369 -9.01 -14.51 23.13
C THR A 369 -9.16 -15.99 22.78
N THR A 370 -9.94 -16.31 21.74
CA THR A 370 -10.07 -17.67 21.21
C THR A 370 -8.70 -18.22 20.83
N PRO A 371 -8.39 -19.51 21.10
CA PRO A 371 -7.17 -20.14 20.61
C PRO A 371 -7.01 -19.95 19.09
N VAL A 372 -5.79 -19.68 18.63
CA VAL A 372 -5.50 -19.33 17.21
C VAL A 372 -6.05 -20.37 16.25
N ASP A 373 -5.79 -21.66 16.51
CA ASP A 373 -6.26 -22.75 15.64
C ASP A 373 -7.80 -22.78 15.56
N GLN A 374 -8.48 -22.60 16.70
CA GLN A 374 -9.93 -22.55 16.75
C GLN A 374 -10.49 -21.31 16.01
N PHE A 375 -9.83 -20.15 16.14
CA PHE A 375 -10.20 -18.94 15.40
C PHE A 375 -10.05 -19.12 13.88
N VAL A 376 -8.96 -19.75 13.45
CA VAL A 376 -8.74 -20.08 12.03
C VAL A 376 -9.82 -21.03 11.52
N ASP A 377 -10.10 -22.12 12.25
CA ASP A 377 -11.13 -23.08 11.85
C ASP A 377 -12.51 -22.43 11.73
N GLN A 378 -12.91 -21.60 12.69
CA GLN A 378 -14.17 -20.85 12.66
C GLN A 378 -14.23 -19.87 11.49
N THR A 379 -13.10 -19.20 11.19
CA THR A 379 -13.02 -18.24 10.09
C THR A 379 -13.04 -18.95 8.72
N VAL A 380 -12.43 -20.13 8.61
CA VAL A 380 -12.51 -20.95 7.39
C VAL A 380 -13.93 -21.47 7.18
N GLN A 381 -14.65 -21.88 8.24
CA GLN A 381 -16.07 -22.24 8.13
C GLN A 381 -16.93 -21.06 7.66
N LEU A 382 -16.67 -19.85 8.16
CA LEU A 382 -17.31 -18.62 7.67
C LEU A 382 -17.00 -18.37 6.19
N TRP A 383 -15.74 -18.53 5.79
CA TRP A 383 -15.32 -18.43 4.40
C TRP A 383 -16.03 -19.43 3.49
N GLU A 384 -16.15 -20.70 3.90
CA GLU A 384 -16.92 -21.69 3.14
C GLU A 384 -18.40 -21.33 3.03
N ALA A 385 -19.00 -20.91 4.15
CA ALA A 385 -20.43 -20.60 4.22
C ALA A 385 -20.82 -19.36 3.42
N GLU A 386 -19.96 -18.33 3.39
CA GLU A 386 -20.33 -17.02 2.84
C GLU A 386 -19.58 -16.63 1.56
N TYR A 387 -18.29 -16.95 1.46
CA TYR A 387 -17.47 -16.62 0.30
C TYR A 387 -17.63 -17.67 -0.80
N ARG A 388 -17.40 -18.96 -0.51
CA ARG A 388 -17.49 -20.02 -1.53
C ARG A 388 -18.92 -20.24 -2.05
N SER A 389 -19.92 -19.98 -1.21
CA SER A 389 -21.33 -20.05 -1.60
C SER A 389 -21.77 -18.85 -2.46
N GLY A 390 -21.02 -17.75 -2.43
CA GLY A 390 -21.38 -16.47 -3.04
C GLY A 390 -22.46 -15.69 -2.32
N ALA A 391 -22.79 -16.04 -1.07
CA ALA A 391 -23.81 -15.34 -0.28
C ALA A 391 -23.40 -13.90 0.08
N LEU A 392 -22.15 -13.71 0.52
CA LEU A 392 -21.54 -12.41 0.89
C LEU A 392 -22.53 -11.41 1.55
N PRO A 393 -23.09 -11.73 2.72
CA PRO A 393 -24.06 -10.86 3.39
C PRO A 393 -23.40 -9.56 3.87
N LEU A 394 -24.05 -8.42 3.63
CA LEU A 394 -23.65 -7.17 4.27
C LEU A 394 -24.50 -6.99 5.52
N HIS A 395 -23.85 -6.94 6.68
CA HIS A 395 -24.53 -6.57 7.91
C HIS A 395 -24.81 -5.06 7.84
N GLN A 396 -26.08 -4.65 7.93
CA GLN A 396 -26.43 -3.23 7.95
C GLN A 396 -25.62 -2.54 9.05
N ALA A 397 -24.94 -1.43 8.70
CA ALA A 397 -24.28 -0.59 9.68
C ALA A 397 -25.37 -0.05 10.63
N ALA A 398 -25.30 -0.45 11.90
CA ALA A 398 -26.13 0.11 12.97
C ALA A 398 -25.75 1.56 13.26
#